data_AF-A0A661NI53-F1
#
_entry.id   AF-A0A661NI53-F1
#
_cell.length_a   1.000
_cell.length_b   1.000
_cell.length_c   1.000
_cell.angle_alpha   90.00
_cell.angle_beta   90.00
_cell.angle_gamma   90.00
#
_symmetry.space_group_name_H-M   'P 1'
#
loop_
_entity.id
_entity.type
_entity.pdbx_description
1 polymer ?
#
loop_
_entity_poly.entity_id
_entity_poly.type
_entity_poly.pdbx_seq_one_letter_code
_entity_poly.pdbx_strand_id
1 'polypeptide(L)'
;MKTGSILSVGLALLLLSPTLQAGKRSRKPPRPLNKQVRYQPYQDTDLAQIVYKTSRREFRVGHPPYRPARFHVAEYVLVSGHLARYERPDLSAEIKLAPGRSKPTLTANKTFQEKFKLLVGDYRKFGKVFAALKVPRECRAAQALYLAAWRDEIALARAIVKRLFAAQQIRDRELVCRDIEKTFAKLDAKALRKLCDRFEQEGNLSVFYPEMVKTFIDKRLARARQLAEKAMAQVGVEYAVSAEEKPDKPIE
;
A
#
# COMPACT_ATOMS: atom_id res chain seq x y z
N MET A 1 -6.46 66.46 29.35
CA MET A 1 -5.36 66.52 28.36
C MET A 1 -4.74 65.12 28.25
N LYS A 2 -4.61 64.63 27.01
CA LYS A 2 -3.49 63.82 26.42
C LYS A 2 -2.88 62.71 27.29
N THR A 3 -2.65 61.46 26.90
CA THR A 3 -2.55 60.69 25.64
C THR A 3 -2.32 59.24 26.12
N GLY A 4 -2.98 58.22 25.59
CA GLY A 4 -2.40 57.35 24.55
C GLY A 4 -1.34 56.37 25.08
N SER A 5 -1.65 55.07 25.12
CA SER A 5 -0.67 53.98 24.98
C SER A 5 -1.39 52.69 24.55
N ILE A 6 -1.50 52.52 23.23
CA ILE A 6 -1.63 51.24 22.54
C ILE A 6 -0.20 50.75 22.34
N LEU A 7 0.13 49.52 22.78
CA LEU A 7 1.09 48.59 22.14
C LEU A 7 1.60 47.57 23.16
N SER A 8 1.13 46.33 23.05
CA SER A 8 1.98 45.12 23.14
C SER A 8 1.12 43.85 22.96
N VAL A 9 0.47 43.72 21.81
CA VAL A 9 0.09 42.38 21.29
C VAL A 9 1.35 41.78 20.69
N GLY A 10 2.26 41.38 21.56
CA GLY A 10 3.52 40.73 21.24
C GLY A 10 3.30 39.24 21.03
N LEU A 11 3.07 38.86 19.78
CA LEU A 11 3.74 37.75 19.10
C LEU A 11 4.16 36.54 19.97
N ALA A 12 3.22 35.81 20.56
CA ALA A 12 3.46 34.48 21.15
C ALA A 12 3.26 33.36 20.11
N LEU A 13 3.90 33.52 18.94
CA LEU A 13 3.80 32.59 17.81
C LEU A 13 5.18 32.13 17.39
N LEU A 14 5.98 31.64 18.35
CA LEU A 14 7.26 30.99 18.09
C LEU A 14 7.48 29.93 19.18
N LEU A 15 7.89 28.74 18.74
CA LEU A 15 8.26 27.54 19.53
C LEU A 15 7.18 26.46 19.73
N LEU A 16 6.39 26.18 18.69
CA LEU A 16 6.03 24.79 18.37
C LEU A 16 6.95 24.27 17.25
N SER A 17 8.26 24.37 17.48
CA SER A 17 9.19 23.51 16.75
C SER A 17 8.90 22.08 17.20
N PRO A 18 8.59 21.13 16.30
CA PRO A 18 8.51 19.74 16.69
C PRO A 18 9.92 19.36 17.14
N THR A 19 10.11 19.25 18.45
CA THR A 19 11.28 18.57 18.99
C THR A 19 11.19 17.15 18.44
N LEU A 20 11.97 16.89 17.38
CA LEU A 20 12.32 15.56 16.90
C LEU A 20 12.63 14.73 18.15
N GLN A 21 11.68 13.88 18.51
CA GLN A 21 11.67 13.16 19.77
C GLN A 21 12.98 12.39 19.83
N ALA A 22 13.92 12.85 20.66
CA ALA A 22 15.26 12.28 20.75
C ALA A 22 15.13 10.88 21.34
N GLY A 23 14.93 9.88 20.47
CA GLY A 23 14.71 8.50 20.86
C GLY A 23 15.87 7.97 21.71
N LYS A 24 15.55 7.08 22.65
CA LYS A 24 16.50 6.44 23.58
C LYS A 24 17.73 5.93 22.81
N ARG A 25 18.90 6.42 23.19
CA ARG A 25 20.20 6.07 22.60
C ARG A 25 20.72 4.77 23.22
N SER A 26 21.09 3.79 22.39
CA SER A 26 21.61 2.47 22.80
C SER A 26 23.06 2.28 22.39
N ARG A 27 23.89 1.68 23.25
CA ARG A 27 25.25 1.25 22.87
C ARG A 27 25.29 -0.08 22.12
N LYS A 28 24.21 -0.88 22.20
CA LYS A 28 24.07 -2.16 21.50
C LYS A 28 23.24 -1.98 20.22
N PRO A 29 23.62 -2.63 19.10
CA PRO A 29 22.84 -2.56 17.86
C PRO A 29 21.43 -3.14 18.07
N PRO A 30 20.37 -2.47 17.57
CA PRO A 30 19.02 -3.00 17.64
C PRO A 30 18.89 -4.31 16.84
N ARG A 31 18.12 -5.27 17.36
CA ARG A 31 17.77 -6.48 16.61
C ARG A 31 16.59 -6.21 15.66
N PRO A 32 16.56 -6.85 14.47
CA PRO A 32 15.40 -6.83 13.57
C PRO A 32 14.14 -7.35 14.26
N LEU A 33 13.03 -6.65 14.11
CA LEU A 33 11.72 -7.08 14.60
C LEU A 33 11.11 -8.19 13.72
N ASN A 34 11.41 -8.19 12.42
CA ASN A 34 10.78 -9.03 11.41
C ASN A 34 11.81 -9.97 10.73
N LYS A 35 12.75 -10.52 11.52
CA LYS A 35 13.81 -11.45 11.07
C LYS A 35 13.35 -12.68 10.27
N GLN A 36 12.07 -13.03 10.36
CA GLN A 36 11.45 -14.18 9.69
C GLN A 36 11.16 -13.87 8.21
N VAL A 37 11.05 -12.59 7.83
CA VAL A 37 10.81 -12.18 6.45
C VAL A 37 12.12 -12.31 5.68
N ARG A 38 12.19 -13.30 4.78
CA ARG A 38 13.34 -13.49 3.89
C ARG A 38 13.27 -12.42 2.80
N TYR A 39 14.35 -11.68 2.61
CA TYR A 39 14.52 -10.79 1.46
C TYR A 39 15.23 -11.56 0.35
N GLN A 40 14.58 -11.72 -0.80
CA GLN A 40 15.28 -12.05 -2.03
C GLN A 40 15.64 -10.73 -2.72
N PRO A 41 16.94 -10.40 -2.90
CA PRO A 41 17.32 -9.35 -3.84
C PRO A 41 16.95 -9.84 -5.24
N TYR A 42 16.04 -9.15 -5.92
CA TYR A 42 15.65 -9.52 -7.28
C TYR A 42 16.70 -9.03 -8.28
N GLN A 43 17.04 -9.87 -9.26
CA GLN A 43 17.77 -9.45 -10.46
C GLN A 43 16.99 -8.35 -11.17
N ASP A 44 17.70 -7.33 -11.65
CA ASP A 44 17.18 -6.27 -12.54
C ASP A 44 16.02 -5.43 -11.98
N THR A 45 15.90 -5.33 -10.66
CA THR A 45 14.96 -4.38 -10.03
C THR A 45 15.72 -3.26 -9.33
N ASP A 46 15.20 -2.03 -9.49
CA ASP A 46 15.52 -0.83 -8.71
C ASP A 46 15.21 -0.96 -7.20
N LEU A 47 15.27 -2.16 -6.63
CA LEU A 47 15.78 -2.33 -5.29
C LEU A 47 17.32 -2.20 -5.31
N ALA A 48 17.83 -1.21 -6.07
CA ALA A 48 18.91 -0.37 -5.59
C ALA A 48 18.66 -0.22 -4.10
N GLN A 49 19.60 -0.74 -3.31
CA GLN A 49 19.67 -0.64 -1.87
C GLN A 49 18.84 0.56 -1.45
N ILE A 50 17.83 0.43 -0.58
CA ILE A 50 17.32 1.64 0.05
C ILE A 50 18.53 2.21 0.77
N VAL A 51 19.23 3.14 0.12
CA VAL A 51 20.56 3.50 0.56
C VAL A 51 20.35 4.21 1.87
N TYR A 52 19.23 4.93 2.08
CA TYR A 52 19.00 5.87 3.17
C TYR A 52 20.22 6.82 3.34
N LYS A 53 20.03 8.10 3.67
CA LYS A 53 21.19 8.86 4.19
C LYS A 53 21.75 8.28 5.49
N THR A 54 21.07 7.27 6.04
CA THR A 54 21.66 6.26 6.93
C THR A 54 22.21 5.11 6.09
N SER A 55 23.40 5.34 5.54
CA SER A 55 24.22 4.38 4.84
C SER A 55 24.02 2.95 5.36
N ARG A 56 24.08 1.93 4.49
CA ARG A 56 24.27 0.52 4.88
C ARG A 56 25.37 0.36 5.95
N ARG A 57 26.31 1.30 6.04
CA ARG A 57 27.34 1.41 7.07
C ARG A 57 26.82 1.81 8.45
N GLU A 58 25.71 2.54 8.62
CA GLU A 58 25.00 2.69 9.90
C GLU A 58 24.32 1.36 10.31
N PHE A 59 23.81 0.59 9.34
CA PHE A 59 23.21 -0.74 9.53
C PHE A 59 24.25 -1.87 9.78
N ARG A 60 25.48 -1.75 9.23
CA ARG A 60 26.59 -2.72 9.40
C ARG A 60 27.63 -2.32 10.44
N VAL A 61 27.87 -1.01 10.64
CA VAL A 61 29.02 -0.45 11.39
C VAL A 61 28.70 0.86 12.13
N GLY A 62 27.43 1.29 12.20
CA GLY A 62 27.09 2.60 12.76
C GLY A 62 27.59 2.66 14.19
N HIS A 63 28.61 3.47 14.46
CA HIS A 63 29.18 3.46 15.79
C HIS A 63 28.13 3.99 16.79
N PRO A 64 28.07 3.43 18.02
CA PRO A 64 27.11 3.84 19.00
C PRO A 64 27.18 5.36 19.28
N PRO A 65 26.07 6.00 19.69
CA PRO A 65 24.81 5.36 20.09
C PRO A 65 23.75 5.23 18.98
N TYR A 66 23.16 4.02 18.89
CA TYR A 66 22.04 3.70 18.02
C TYR A 66 20.72 4.30 18.51
N ARG A 67 19.82 4.60 17.57
CA ARG A 67 18.42 5.00 17.86
C ARG A 67 17.46 3.89 17.42
N PRO A 68 16.95 3.04 18.33
CA PRO A 68 16.13 1.88 17.98
C PRO A 68 14.91 2.21 17.14
N ALA A 69 14.22 3.32 17.43
CA ALA A 69 13.06 3.76 16.65
C ALA A 69 13.38 4.01 15.17
N ARG A 70 14.55 4.61 14.85
CA ARG A 70 15.00 4.80 13.45
C ARG A 70 15.15 3.47 12.74
N PHE A 71 15.85 2.54 13.39
CA PHE A 71 16.11 1.22 12.84
C PHE A 71 14.82 0.44 12.60
N HIS A 72 13.92 0.38 13.58
CA HIS A 72 12.68 -0.39 13.48
C HIS A 72 11.68 0.20 12.49
N VAL A 73 11.58 1.54 12.40
CA VAL A 73 10.77 2.21 11.37
C VAL A 73 11.35 1.94 9.98
N ALA A 74 12.65 2.08 9.78
CA ALA A 74 13.29 1.79 8.49
C ALA A 74 13.09 0.33 8.06
N GLU A 75 13.32 -0.61 8.99
CA GLU A 75 13.05 -2.03 8.77
C GLU A 75 11.60 -2.26 8.35
N TYR A 76 10.63 -1.71 9.07
CA TYR A 76 9.22 -1.86 8.73
C TYR A 76 8.90 -1.34 7.33
N VAL A 77 9.39 -0.16 6.93
CA VAL A 77 9.13 0.40 5.60
C VAL A 77 9.75 -0.47 4.51
N LEU A 78 10.96 -0.97 4.71
CA LEU A 78 11.61 -1.90 3.79
C LEU A 78 10.80 -3.20 3.64
N VAL A 79 10.46 -3.86 4.76
CA VAL A 79 9.65 -5.09 4.76
C VAL A 79 8.31 -4.86 4.06
N SER A 80 7.59 -3.82 4.47
CA SER A 80 6.23 -3.58 4.00
C SER A 80 6.19 -3.17 2.53
N GLY A 81 7.16 -2.37 2.08
CA GLY A 81 7.32 -2.02 0.67
C GLY A 81 7.65 -3.23 -0.20
N HIS A 82 8.53 -4.11 0.27
CA HIS A 82 8.85 -5.36 -0.41
C HIS A 82 7.59 -6.24 -0.57
N LEU A 83 6.88 -6.48 0.54
CA LEU A 83 5.66 -7.28 0.51
C LEU A 83 4.60 -6.67 -0.40
N ALA A 84 4.36 -5.35 -0.32
CA ALA A 84 3.33 -4.69 -1.10
C ALA A 84 3.62 -4.62 -2.61
N ARG A 85 4.89 -4.56 -3.01
CA ARG A 85 5.29 -4.42 -4.43
C ARG A 85 5.56 -5.76 -5.11
N TYR A 86 6.15 -6.73 -4.42
CA TYR A 86 6.67 -7.94 -5.05
C TYR A 86 5.93 -9.21 -4.64
N GLU A 87 5.53 -9.31 -3.37
CA GLU A 87 4.85 -10.52 -2.86
C GLU A 87 3.32 -10.42 -2.93
N ARG A 88 2.78 -9.22 -3.19
CA ARG A 88 1.33 -9.00 -3.35
C ARG A 88 0.88 -9.65 -4.67
N PRO A 89 -0.07 -10.60 -4.64
CA PRO A 89 -0.61 -11.16 -5.86
C PRO A 89 -1.37 -10.11 -6.68
N ASP A 90 -1.18 -10.08 -8.00
CA ASP A 90 -1.84 -9.12 -8.90
C ASP A 90 -3.15 -9.69 -9.46
N LEU A 91 -4.23 -9.51 -8.70
CA LEU A 91 -5.59 -9.91 -9.13
C LEU A 91 -6.06 -9.11 -10.36
N SER A 92 -5.57 -7.88 -10.55
CA SER A 92 -5.96 -7.03 -11.67
C SER A 92 -5.34 -7.51 -12.98
N ALA A 93 -4.06 -7.91 -12.96
CA ALA A 93 -3.41 -8.53 -14.12
C ALA A 93 -4.13 -9.81 -14.55
N GLU A 94 -4.51 -10.67 -13.59
CA GLU A 94 -5.25 -11.89 -13.93
C GLU A 94 -6.62 -11.57 -14.54
N ILE A 95 -7.39 -10.62 -13.97
CA ILE A 95 -8.69 -10.23 -14.53
C ILE A 95 -8.55 -9.49 -15.88
N LYS A 96 -7.45 -8.82 -16.17
CA LYS A 96 -7.22 -8.23 -17.52
C LYS A 96 -7.15 -9.30 -18.61
N LEU A 97 -6.72 -10.51 -18.28
CA LEU A 97 -6.73 -11.65 -19.19
C LEU A 97 -8.13 -12.24 -19.38
N ALA A 98 -9.11 -11.78 -18.59
CA ALA A 98 -10.46 -12.27 -18.67
C ALA A 98 -11.15 -11.75 -19.96
N PRO A 99 -11.82 -12.63 -20.72
CA PRO A 99 -12.47 -12.26 -21.97
C PRO A 99 -13.55 -11.19 -21.76
N GLY A 100 -13.66 -10.25 -22.71
CA GLY A 100 -14.69 -9.20 -22.68
C GLY A 100 -16.12 -9.72 -22.88
N ARG A 101 -17.10 -8.83 -22.68
CA ARG A 101 -18.56 -9.07 -22.72
C ARG A 101 -19.06 -9.96 -23.87
N SER A 102 -18.38 -9.93 -25.02
CA SER A 102 -18.76 -10.66 -26.23
C SER A 102 -18.45 -12.16 -26.21
N LYS A 103 -17.81 -12.69 -25.15
CA LYS A 103 -17.51 -14.12 -25.05
C LYS A 103 -17.95 -14.69 -23.69
N PRO A 104 -18.83 -15.71 -23.63
CA PRO A 104 -19.20 -16.40 -22.39
C PRO A 104 -18.04 -17.25 -21.80
N THR A 105 -16.81 -17.07 -22.27
CA THR A 105 -15.66 -17.87 -21.88
C THR A 105 -15.28 -17.70 -20.42
N LEU A 106 -15.61 -16.59 -19.76
CA LEU A 106 -15.31 -16.42 -18.33
C LEU A 106 -16.11 -17.39 -17.45
N THR A 107 -17.37 -17.67 -17.81
CA THR A 107 -18.24 -18.65 -17.15
C THR A 107 -17.96 -20.09 -17.59
N ALA A 108 -17.42 -20.28 -18.81
CA ALA A 108 -17.10 -21.60 -19.35
C ALA A 108 -15.66 -22.08 -19.07
N ASN A 109 -14.70 -21.16 -18.87
CA ASN A 109 -13.29 -21.48 -18.66
C ASN A 109 -13.02 -21.78 -17.17
N LYS A 110 -13.19 -23.05 -16.80
CA LYS A 110 -12.96 -23.56 -15.44
C LYS A 110 -11.52 -23.32 -14.96
N THR A 111 -10.52 -23.44 -15.84
CA THR A 111 -9.11 -23.21 -15.53
C THR A 111 -8.88 -21.78 -15.03
N PHE A 112 -9.45 -20.79 -15.72
CA PHE A 112 -9.37 -19.39 -15.27
C PHE A 112 -10.03 -19.19 -13.90
N GLN A 113 -11.23 -19.75 -13.72
CA GLN A 113 -11.98 -19.59 -12.46
C GLN A 113 -11.24 -20.22 -11.27
N GLU A 114 -10.69 -21.41 -11.45
CA GLU A 114 -9.89 -22.11 -10.44
C GLU A 114 -8.61 -21.34 -10.11
N LYS A 115 -7.87 -20.90 -11.15
CA LYS A 115 -6.66 -20.09 -10.97
C LYS A 115 -6.95 -18.79 -10.21
N PHE A 116 -8.02 -18.08 -10.57
CA PHE A 116 -8.39 -16.85 -9.86
C PHE A 116 -8.83 -17.13 -8.42
N LYS A 117 -9.60 -18.20 -8.16
CA LYS A 117 -9.96 -18.61 -6.79
C LYS A 117 -8.73 -18.92 -5.94
N LEU A 118 -7.74 -19.63 -6.50
CA LEU A 118 -6.46 -19.90 -5.84
C LEU A 118 -5.72 -18.60 -5.54
N LEU A 119 -5.66 -17.68 -6.50
CA LEU A 119 -5.03 -16.37 -6.35
C LEU A 119 -5.67 -15.54 -5.22
N VAL A 120 -7.00 -15.56 -5.09
CA VAL A 120 -7.72 -14.95 -3.95
C VAL A 120 -7.34 -15.61 -2.63
N GLY A 121 -7.13 -16.93 -2.63
CA GLY A 121 -6.61 -17.69 -1.50
C GLY A 121 -5.21 -17.24 -1.09
N ASP A 122 -4.31 -17.07 -2.06
CA ASP A 122 -2.93 -16.62 -1.82
C ASP A 122 -2.89 -15.17 -1.36
N TYR A 123 -3.75 -14.30 -1.91
CA TYR A 123 -3.92 -12.93 -1.43
C TYR A 123 -4.34 -12.90 0.04
N ARG A 124 -5.22 -13.81 0.47
CA ARG A 124 -5.60 -13.94 1.90
C ARG A 124 -4.42 -14.40 2.76
N LYS A 125 -3.56 -15.31 2.27
CA LYS A 125 -2.34 -15.74 2.98
C LYS A 125 -1.37 -14.57 3.12
N PHE A 126 -1.13 -13.83 2.04
CA PHE A 126 -0.35 -12.59 2.03
C PHE A 126 -0.84 -11.59 3.08
N GLY A 127 -2.15 -11.32 3.12
CA GLY A 127 -2.74 -10.42 4.12
C GLY A 127 -2.51 -10.88 5.56
N LYS A 128 -2.47 -12.20 5.84
CA LYS A 128 -2.12 -12.74 7.16
C LYS A 128 -0.64 -12.55 7.50
N VAL A 129 0.26 -12.81 6.54
CA VAL A 129 1.72 -12.61 6.72
C VAL A 129 1.99 -11.16 7.10
N PHE A 130 1.42 -10.22 6.36
CA PHE A 130 1.64 -8.82 6.64
C PHE A 130 0.96 -8.34 7.93
N ALA A 131 -0.22 -8.87 8.27
CA ALA A 131 -0.86 -8.59 9.56
C ALA A 131 -0.03 -9.08 10.76
N ALA A 132 0.79 -10.11 10.57
CA ALA A 132 1.67 -10.67 11.60
C ALA A 132 2.98 -9.88 11.78
N LEU A 133 3.26 -8.89 10.93
CA LEU A 133 4.44 -8.04 11.10
C LEU A 133 4.46 -7.36 12.45
N LYS A 134 5.64 -7.26 13.04
CA LYS A 134 5.89 -6.41 14.19
C LYS A 134 6.04 -4.98 13.70
N VAL A 135 5.14 -4.12 14.17
CA VAL A 135 4.97 -2.74 13.67
C VAL A 135 5.37 -1.73 14.75
N PRO A 136 6.34 -0.84 14.48
CA PRO A 136 6.66 0.30 15.32
C PRO A 136 5.44 1.19 15.55
N ARG A 137 5.40 1.92 16.68
CA ARG A 137 4.24 2.74 17.05
C ARG A 137 3.90 3.76 15.96
N GLU A 138 4.92 4.39 15.40
CA GLU A 138 4.87 5.43 14.38
C GLU A 138 4.25 4.89 13.07
N CYS A 139 4.43 3.61 12.78
CA CYS A 139 3.97 2.97 11.54
C CYS A 139 2.57 2.33 11.65
N ARG A 140 1.93 2.35 12.82
CA ARG A 140 0.62 1.68 13.02
C ARG A 140 -0.49 2.22 12.11
N ALA A 141 -0.50 3.53 11.85
CA ALA A 141 -1.50 4.14 10.97
C ALA A 141 -1.32 3.68 9.50
N ALA A 142 -0.07 3.61 9.03
CA ALA A 142 0.25 3.08 7.70
C ALA A 142 -0.17 1.60 7.59
N GLN A 143 0.20 0.78 8.58
CA GLN A 143 -0.17 -0.64 8.64
C GLN A 143 -1.70 -0.84 8.57
N ALA A 144 -2.46 -0.09 9.35
CA ALA A 144 -3.91 -0.20 9.37
C ALA A 144 -4.51 0.10 7.99
N LEU A 145 -3.95 1.08 7.28
CA LEU A 145 -4.43 1.46 5.96
C LEU A 145 -4.05 0.45 4.88
N TYR A 146 -2.85 -0.13 4.92
CA TYR A 146 -2.46 -1.26 4.07
C TYR A 146 -3.41 -2.45 4.25
N LEU A 147 -3.63 -2.87 5.51
CA LEU A 147 -4.52 -3.98 5.82
C LEU A 147 -5.96 -3.74 5.38
N ALA A 148 -6.46 -2.50 5.52
CA ALA A 148 -7.79 -2.15 5.06
C ALA A 148 -7.91 -2.19 3.53
N ALA A 149 -6.94 -1.62 2.80
CA ALA A 149 -6.92 -1.67 1.34
C ALA A 149 -6.97 -3.12 0.81
N TRP A 150 -6.20 -4.02 1.41
CA TRP A 150 -6.18 -5.42 0.99
C TRP A 150 -7.43 -6.21 1.37
N ARG A 151 -8.04 -5.89 2.51
CA ARG A 151 -9.35 -6.47 2.87
C ARG A 151 -10.41 -6.07 1.86
N ASP A 152 -10.40 -4.81 1.42
CA ASP A 152 -11.34 -4.30 0.42
C ASP A 152 -11.12 -4.97 -0.94
N GLU A 153 -9.86 -5.14 -1.37
CA GLU A 153 -9.56 -5.84 -2.62
C GLU A 153 -9.98 -7.32 -2.58
N ILE A 154 -9.72 -8.03 -1.47
CA ILE A 154 -10.22 -9.40 -1.26
C ILE A 154 -11.76 -9.42 -1.30
N ALA A 155 -12.43 -8.43 -0.70
CA ALA A 155 -13.89 -8.34 -0.71
C ALA A 155 -14.44 -8.17 -2.14
N LEU A 156 -13.82 -7.30 -2.94
CA LEU A 156 -14.13 -7.14 -4.36
C LEU A 156 -13.95 -8.46 -5.10
N ALA A 157 -12.78 -9.10 -4.99
CA ALA A 157 -12.48 -10.36 -5.68
C ALA A 157 -13.45 -11.49 -5.30
N ARG A 158 -13.85 -11.56 -4.03
CA ARG A 158 -14.86 -12.53 -3.56
C ARG A 158 -16.24 -12.26 -4.15
N ALA A 159 -16.65 -11.00 -4.27
CA ALA A 159 -17.93 -10.66 -4.91
C ALA A 159 -17.94 -11.13 -6.37
N ILE A 160 -16.84 -10.92 -7.11
CA ILE A 160 -16.67 -11.43 -8.47
C ILE A 160 -16.77 -12.96 -8.52
N VAL A 161 -15.97 -13.67 -7.71
CA VAL A 161 -15.96 -15.15 -7.66
C VAL A 161 -17.34 -15.72 -7.34
N LYS A 162 -18.06 -15.09 -6.40
CA LYS A 162 -19.37 -15.54 -5.93
C LYS A 162 -20.45 -15.40 -7.00
N ARG A 163 -20.40 -14.33 -7.80
CA ARG A 163 -21.52 -13.95 -8.69
C ARG A 163 -21.22 -14.18 -10.17
N LEU A 164 -20.03 -13.78 -10.64
CA LEU A 164 -19.74 -13.67 -12.07
C LEU A 164 -19.08 -14.88 -12.70
N PHE A 165 -18.67 -15.87 -11.90
CA PHE A 165 -18.07 -17.10 -12.43
C PHE A 165 -19.13 -18.15 -12.77
N ALA A 166 -20.33 -18.05 -12.21
CA ALA A 166 -21.46 -18.90 -12.57
C ALA A 166 -22.19 -18.38 -13.82
N ALA A 167 -22.55 -17.09 -13.82
CA ALA A 167 -23.20 -16.40 -14.94
C ALA A 167 -22.83 -14.91 -14.94
N GLN A 168 -22.77 -14.26 -16.11
CA GLN A 168 -22.55 -12.81 -16.23
C GLN A 168 -23.82 -12.07 -16.67
N GLN A 169 -24.97 -12.50 -16.14
CA GLN A 169 -26.23 -11.84 -16.44
C GLN A 169 -26.23 -10.43 -15.84
N ILE A 170 -27.12 -9.57 -16.34
CA ILE A 170 -27.28 -8.20 -15.81
C ILE A 170 -27.51 -8.28 -14.29
N ARG A 171 -28.35 -9.22 -13.84
CA ARG A 171 -28.65 -9.42 -12.43
C ARG A 171 -27.42 -9.77 -11.58
N ASP A 172 -26.51 -10.59 -12.09
CA ASP A 172 -25.29 -10.94 -11.35
C ASP A 172 -24.36 -9.73 -11.19
N ARG A 173 -24.32 -8.85 -12.20
CA ARG A 173 -23.54 -7.61 -12.18
C ARG A 173 -24.08 -6.62 -11.15
N GLU A 174 -25.40 -6.41 -11.13
CA GLU A 174 -26.08 -5.63 -10.08
C GLU A 174 -25.77 -6.18 -8.68
N LEU A 175 -25.82 -7.52 -8.52
CA LEU A 175 -25.55 -8.17 -7.24
C LEU A 175 -24.09 -8.04 -6.81
N VAL A 176 -23.12 -8.00 -7.73
CA VAL A 176 -21.73 -7.64 -7.40
C VAL A 176 -21.68 -6.23 -6.84
N CYS A 177 -22.28 -5.26 -7.54
CA CYS A 177 -22.30 -3.86 -7.11
C CYS A 177 -22.94 -3.70 -5.72
N ARG A 178 -24.04 -4.40 -5.45
CA ARG A 178 -24.67 -4.45 -4.13
C ARG A 178 -23.81 -5.12 -3.06
N ASP A 179 -23.14 -6.23 -3.38
CA ASP A 179 -22.29 -6.96 -2.44
C ASP A 179 -21.07 -6.09 -2.00
N ILE A 180 -20.57 -5.19 -2.85
CA ILE A 180 -19.43 -4.32 -2.57
C ILE A 180 -19.82 -2.91 -2.07
N GLU A 181 -21.08 -2.51 -2.22
CA GLU A 181 -21.58 -1.16 -1.94
C GLU A 181 -21.23 -0.68 -0.52
N LYS A 182 -21.50 -1.51 0.49
CA LYS A 182 -21.25 -1.15 1.91
C LYS A 182 -19.79 -0.81 2.21
N THR A 183 -18.86 -1.36 1.43
CA THR A 183 -17.43 -1.15 1.60
C THR A 183 -16.99 0.11 0.88
N PHE A 184 -17.29 0.23 -0.42
CA PHE A 184 -16.72 1.27 -1.27
C PHE A 184 -17.52 2.57 -1.29
N ALA A 185 -18.84 2.53 -1.01
CA ALA A 185 -19.65 3.75 -0.95
C ALA A 185 -19.21 4.68 0.18
N LYS A 186 -18.69 4.12 1.28
CA LYS A 186 -18.11 4.88 2.39
C LYS A 186 -16.81 5.60 2.03
N LEU A 187 -16.14 5.16 0.97
CA LEU A 187 -14.89 5.75 0.49
C LEU A 187 -15.19 6.85 -0.52
N ASP A 188 -16.01 6.54 -1.52
CA ASP A 188 -16.50 7.50 -2.53
C ASP A 188 -17.74 6.92 -3.23
N ALA A 189 -18.92 7.32 -2.75
CA ALA A 189 -20.20 6.87 -3.30
C ALA A 189 -20.42 7.28 -4.76
N LYS A 190 -19.92 8.46 -5.16
CA LYS A 190 -20.11 8.98 -6.52
C LYS A 190 -19.25 8.19 -7.51
N ALA A 191 -17.98 7.96 -7.17
CA ALA A 191 -17.09 7.15 -8.00
C ALA A 191 -17.59 5.70 -8.11
N LEU A 192 -18.05 5.12 -7.00
CA LEU A 192 -18.60 3.77 -7.00
C LEU A 192 -19.81 3.66 -7.93
N ARG A 193 -20.78 4.57 -7.78
CA ARG A 193 -21.99 4.59 -8.61
C ARG A 193 -21.65 4.66 -10.09
N LYS A 194 -20.74 5.58 -10.47
CA LYS A 194 -20.30 5.70 -11.87
C LYS A 194 -19.68 4.41 -12.42
N LEU A 195 -18.86 3.72 -11.63
CA LEU A 195 -18.23 2.47 -12.04
C LEU A 195 -19.25 1.33 -12.14
N CYS A 196 -20.20 1.27 -11.21
CA CYS A 196 -21.28 0.28 -11.20
C CYS A 196 -22.27 0.47 -12.34
N ASP A 197 -22.76 1.69 -12.57
CA ASP A 197 -23.66 2.01 -13.68
C ASP A 197 -23.02 1.60 -15.02
N ARG A 198 -21.73 1.93 -15.19
CA ARG A 198 -20.96 1.54 -16.39
C ARG A 198 -20.82 0.02 -16.51
N PHE A 199 -20.55 -0.68 -15.41
CA PHE A 199 -20.36 -2.13 -15.42
C PHE A 199 -21.67 -2.89 -15.67
N GLU A 200 -22.78 -2.42 -15.13
CA GLU A 200 -24.11 -2.98 -15.41
C GLU A 200 -24.47 -2.84 -16.89
N GLN A 201 -24.12 -1.70 -17.51
CA GLN A 201 -24.36 -1.46 -18.93
C GLN A 201 -23.40 -2.24 -19.84
N GLU A 202 -22.09 -2.15 -19.61
CA GLU A 202 -21.03 -2.67 -20.49
C GLU A 202 -20.70 -4.14 -20.20
N GLY A 203 -20.83 -4.59 -18.96
CA GLY A 203 -20.50 -5.95 -18.51
C GLY A 203 -19.03 -6.33 -18.63
N ASN A 204 -18.13 -5.36 -18.80
CA ASN A 204 -16.73 -5.64 -19.07
C ASN A 204 -15.91 -5.75 -17.78
N LEU A 205 -15.72 -6.98 -17.30
CA LEU A 205 -15.00 -7.26 -16.06
C LEU A 205 -13.51 -6.86 -16.12
N SER A 206 -12.87 -6.99 -17.29
CA SER A 206 -11.46 -6.62 -17.49
C SER A 206 -11.22 -5.10 -17.43
N VAL A 207 -12.30 -4.30 -17.50
CA VAL A 207 -12.25 -2.85 -17.28
C VAL A 207 -12.72 -2.51 -15.87
N PHE A 208 -13.84 -3.07 -15.42
CA PHE A 208 -14.42 -2.75 -14.12
C PHE A 208 -13.48 -3.04 -12.95
N TYR A 209 -12.89 -4.24 -12.90
CA TYR A 209 -12.07 -4.63 -11.76
C TYR A 209 -10.79 -3.78 -11.64
N PRO A 210 -9.99 -3.56 -12.71
CA PRO A 210 -8.82 -2.69 -12.59
C PRO A 210 -9.17 -1.24 -12.25
N GLU A 211 -10.28 -0.71 -12.78
CA GLU A 211 -10.72 0.66 -12.45
C GLU A 211 -11.17 0.78 -10.98
N MET A 212 -11.82 -0.24 -10.42
CA MET A 212 -12.13 -0.31 -8.99
C MET A 212 -10.84 -0.34 -8.15
N VAL A 213 -9.85 -1.17 -8.52
CA VAL A 213 -8.56 -1.26 -7.83
C VAL A 213 -7.84 0.08 -7.86
N LYS A 214 -7.71 0.68 -9.04
CA LYS A 214 -7.07 1.99 -9.23
C LYS A 214 -7.78 3.09 -8.43
N THR A 215 -9.10 3.10 -8.44
CA THR A 215 -9.90 4.18 -7.82
C THR A 215 -9.87 4.12 -6.30
N PHE A 216 -9.95 2.93 -5.72
CA PHE A 216 -10.15 2.76 -4.28
C PHE A 216 -8.95 2.15 -3.57
N ILE A 217 -8.33 1.13 -4.14
CA ILE A 217 -7.28 0.35 -3.49
C ILE A 217 -5.95 1.08 -3.61
N ASP A 218 -5.53 1.41 -4.83
CA ASP A 218 -4.22 2.04 -5.08
C ASP A 218 -4.13 3.43 -4.44
N LYS A 219 -5.22 4.20 -4.41
CA LYS A 219 -5.28 5.47 -3.66
C LYS A 219 -5.04 5.26 -2.16
N ARG A 220 -5.62 4.22 -1.55
CA ARG A 220 -5.38 3.91 -0.13
C ARG A 220 -3.95 3.43 0.10
N LEU A 221 -3.39 2.63 -0.80
CA LEU A 221 -1.99 2.18 -0.73
C LEU A 221 -1.01 3.34 -0.86
N ALA A 222 -1.26 4.28 -1.77
CA ALA A 222 -0.48 5.51 -1.90
C ALA A 222 -0.53 6.34 -0.61
N ARG A 223 -1.71 6.49 -0.01
CA ARG A 223 -1.86 7.16 1.29
C ARG A 223 -1.17 6.41 2.43
N ALA A 224 -1.18 5.08 2.42
CA ALA A 224 -0.47 4.27 3.41
C ALA A 224 1.05 4.47 3.33
N ARG A 225 1.57 4.54 2.09
CA ARG A 225 2.97 4.88 1.82
C ARG A 225 3.34 6.28 2.34
N GLN A 226 2.52 7.29 2.07
CA GLN A 226 2.73 8.64 2.60
C GLN A 226 2.77 8.68 4.14
N LEU A 227 1.91 7.89 4.80
CA LEU A 227 1.94 7.76 6.27
C LEU A 227 3.21 7.08 6.77
N ALA A 228 3.72 6.08 6.04
CA ALA A 228 4.99 5.44 6.34
C ALA A 228 6.17 6.41 6.17
N GLU A 229 6.19 7.20 5.09
CA GLU A 229 7.18 8.25 4.85
C GLU A 229 7.13 9.34 5.94
N LYS A 230 5.94 9.73 6.40
CA LYS A 230 5.78 10.62 7.55
C LYS A 230 6.34 10.01 8.84
N ALA A 231 6.10 8.73 9.09
CA ALA A 231 6.66 8.03 10.25
C ALA A 231 8.19 7.99 10.21
N MET A 232 8.78 7.79 9.03
CA MET A 232 10.23 7.88 8.82
C MET A 232 10.77 9.28 9.16
N ALA A 233 10.14 10.32 8.64
CA ALA A 233 10.54 11.71 8.93
C ALA A 233 10.48 12.03 10.43
N GLN A 234 9.44 11.54 11.14
CA GLN A 234 9.29 11.73 12.59
C GLN A 234 10.45 11.16 13.41
N VAL A 235 11.03 10.04 13.00
CA VAL A 235 12.17 9.43 13.69
C VAL A 235 13.51 9.89 13.13
N GLY A 236 13.53 10.72 12.08
CA GLY A 236 14.73 11.21 11.43
C GLY A 236 15.38 10.18 10.49
N VAL A 237 14.58 9.34 9.83
CA VAL A 237 15.03 8.49 8.72
C VAL A 237 14.77 9.24 7.42
N GLU A 238 15.83 9.49 6.63
CA GLU A 238 15.73 10.15 5.32
C GLU A 238 15.65 9.11 4.21
N TYR A 239 14.73 9.31 3.27
CA TYR A 239 14.67 8.55 2.01
C TYR A 239 15.95 8.84 1.21
N ALA A 240 16.70 7.80 0.82
CA ALA A 240 17.58 7.94 -0.34
C ALA A 240 16.71 7.69 -1.55
N VAL A 241 16.39 8.74 -2.30
CA VAL A 241 15.95 8.58 -3.69
C VAL A 241 17.17 8.04 -4.43
N SER A 242 17.06 6.91 -5.14
CA SER A 242 18.14 6.50 -6.03
C SER A 242 18.36 7.66 -7.00
N ALA A 243 19.61 8.10 -7.17
CA ALA A 243 19.93 8.93 -8.32
C ALA A 243 19.39 8.18 -9.54
N GLU A 244 18.60 8.85 -10.38
CA GLU A 244 18.10 8.28 -11.63
C GLU A 244 19.28 7.63 -12.35
N GLU A 245 19.21 6.31 -12.55
CA GLU A 245 20.13 5.63 -13.45
C GLU A 245 19.90 6.26 -14.83
N LYS A 246 20.90 6.99 -15.33
CA LYS A 246 20.90 7.32 -16.76
C LYS A 246 20.85 5.98 -17.48
N PRO A 247 19.92 5.78 -18.41
CA PRO A 247 19.87 4.53 -19.16
C PRO A 247 21.22 4.36 -19.84
N ASP A 248 21.95 3.30 -19.46
CA ASP A 248 23.15 2.92 -20.19
C ASP A 248 22.74 2.73 -21.65
N LYS A 249 23.39 3.50 -22.53
CA LYS A 249 23.21 3.34 -23.97
C LYS A 249 23.51 1.88 -24.32
N PRO A 250 22.76 1.29 -25.26
CA PRO A 250 23.10 -0.04 -25.74
C PRO A 250 24.53 -0.01 -26.28
N ILE A 251 25.31 -1.02 -25.88
CA ILE A 251 26.63 -1.28 -26.43
C ILE A 251 26.42 -1.62 -27.91
N GLU A 252 27.00 -0.81 -28.80
CA GLU A 252 27.13 -1.07 -30.24
C GLU A 252 28.07 -2.26 -30.51
#